data_AF-A0A2E8IUD8-F1
#
_entry.id   AF-A0A2E8IUD8-F1
#
_cell.length_a   1.000
_cell.length_b   1.000
_cell.length_c   1.000
_cell.angle_alpha   90.00
_cell.angle_beta   90.00
_cell.angle_gamma   90.00
#
_symmetry.space_group_name_H-M   'P 1'
#
loop_
_entity.id
_entity.type
_entity.pdbx_description
1 polymer ?
#
loop_
_entity_poly.entity_id
_entity_poly.type
_entity_poly.pdbx_seq_one_letter_code
_entity_poly.pdbx_strand_id
1 'polypeptide(L)'
;MSHMVKGKTTFSEEHKDILIEALKEAYKGCTIERDTQAGIRGRPMCDIVVKRKGRNDIGFRLNADKNYDCLAYEPGYMNSQQSINAALQAVYEPYIRGTTKKMMKNSPVLSSYIMGKTKEVDRNGKKMKRIRLSPGGGGGGWV
;
A
#
# COMPACT_ATOMS: atom_id res chain seq x y z
N MET A 1 -16.48 7.13 -19.70
CA MET A 1 -15.11 7.12 -20.29
C MET A 1 -14.13 6.63 -19.24
N SER A 2 -13.16 5.81 -19.63
CA SER A 2 -12.02 5.38 -18.80
C SER A 2 -10.75 6.08 -19.27
N HIS A 3 -9.84 6.40 -18.37
CA HIS A 3 -8.58 7.06 -18.73
C HIS A 3 -7.42 6.51 -17.89
N MET A 4 -6.20 6.69 -18.39
CA MET A 4 -5.01 6.30 -17.65
C MET A 4 -4.81 7.30 -16.52
N VAL A 5 -4.68 6.79 -15.31
CA VAL A 5 -4.45 7.58 -14.10
C VAL A 5 -3.08 7.25 -13.53
N LYS A 6 -2.36 8.29 -13.12
CA LYS A 6 -1.10 8.20 -12.38
C LYS A 6 -1.30 8.86 -11.01
N GLY A 7 -0.87 8.18 -9.95
CA GLY A 7 -0.93 8.68 -8.59
C GLY A 7 0.36 8.40 -7.84
N LYS A 8 0.72 9.30 -6.92
CA LYS A 8 1.86 9.08 -6.02
C LYS A 8 1.43 8.16 -4.89
N THR A 9 2.31 7.27 -4.45
CA THR A 9 2.08 6.44 -3.26
C THR A 9 3.19 6.65 -2.24
N THR A 10 2.96 6.16 -1.03
CA THR A 10 3.95 6.11 0.05
C THR A 10 4.63 4.74 0.14
N PHE A 11 4.51 3.91 -0.90
CA PHE A 11 5.15 2.60 -0.93
C PHE A 11 6.62 2.78 -1.31
N SER A 12 7.51 2.41 -0.41
CA SER A 12 8.95 2.60 -0.58
C SER A 12 9.61 1.36 -1.18
N GLU A 13 10.67 1.55 -1.95
CA GLU A 13 11.56 0.49 -2.43
C GLU A 13 12.11 -0.36 -1.27
N GLU A 14 12.45 0.27 -0.14
CA GLU A 14 12.99 -0.41 1.05
C GLU A 14 12.00 -1.43 1.68
N HIS A 15 10.73 -1.33 1.29
CA HIS A 15 9.64 -2.18 1.75
C HIS A 15 9.00 -2.95 0.58
N LYS A 16 9.72 -3.14 -0.54
CA LYS A 16 9.25 -3.85 -1.73
C LYS A 16 8.64 -5.21 -1.41
N ASP A 17 9.29 -6.02 -0.57
CA ASP A 17 8.77 -7.35 -0.22
C ASP A 17 7.45 -7.27 0.56
N ILE A 18 7.34 -6.31 1.49
CA ILE A 18 6.11 -6.05 2.25
C ILE A 18 5.01 -5.58 1.32
N LEU A 19 5.33 -4.73 0.34
CA LEU A 19 4.38 -4.31 -0.69
C LEU A 19 3.89 -5.51 -1.50
N ILE A 20 4.77 -6.40 -1.95
CA ILE A 20 4.38 -7.59 -2.71
C ILE A 20 3.47 -8.49 -1.87
N GLU A 21 3.79 -8.73 -0.60
CA GLU A 21 2.92 -9.48 0.31
C GLU A 21 1.56 -8.82 0.49
N ALA A 22 1.52 -7.50 0.72
CA ALA A 22 0.30 -6.74 0.85
C ALA A 22 -0.58 -6.79 -0.41
N LEU A 23 0.04 -6.74 -1.59
CA LEU A 23 -0.66 -6.89 -2.87
C LEU A 23 -1.24 -8.31 -3.05
N LYS A 24 -0.51 -9.36 -2.64
CA LYS A 24 -1.02 -10.75 -2.67
C LYS A 24 -2.21 -10.93 -1.74
N GLU A 25 -2.17 -10.31 -0.57
CA GLU A 25 -3.25 -10.37 0.41
C GLU A 25 -4.49 -9.60 -0.07
N ALA A 26 -4.30 -8.39 -0.61
CA ALA A 26 -5.38 -7.53 -1.07
C ALA A 26 -6.04 -8.03 -2.36
N TYR A 27 -5.27 -8.59 -3.29
CA TYR A 27 -5.74 -9.03 -4.60
C TYR A 27 -5.63 -10.55 -4.74
N LYS A 28 -6.31 -11.29 -3.87
CA LYS A 28 -6.33 -12.76 -3.90
C LYS A 28 -6.74 -13.27 -5.28
N GLY A 29 -5.96 -14.22 -5.82
CA GLY A 29 -6.19 -14.80 -7.14
C GLY A 29 -5.68 -13.95 -8.32
N CYS A 30 -5.06 -12.80 -8.07
CA CYS A 30 -4.31 -12.05 -9.09
C CYS A 30 -2.85 -12.51 -9.13
N THR A 31 -2.25 -12.44 -10.32
CA THR A 31 -0.81 -12.70 -10.50
C THR A 31 -0.05 -11.40 -10.26
N ILE A 32 1.08 -11.48 -9.54
CA ILE A 32 2.00 -10.36 -9.40
C ILE A 32 3.26 -10.69 -10.19
N GLU A 33 3.54 -9.86 -11.17
CA GLU A 33 4.72 -9.95 -12.01
C GLU A 33 5.69 -8.82 -11.67
N ARG A 34 6.98 -9.06 -11.92
CA ARG A 34 8.06 -8.09 -11.71
C ARG A 34 8.62 -7.68 -13.07
N ASP A 35 9.07 -6.44 -13.17
CA ASP A 35 9.82 -5.93 -14.32
C ASP A 35 9.15 -6.28 -15.65
N THR A 36 7.89 -5.89 -15.80
CA THR A 36 7.04 -6.24 -16.95
C THR A 36 6.15 -5.09 -17.38
N GLN A 37 5.52 -5.24 -18.55
CA GLN A 37 4.54 -4.27 -19.03
C GLN A 37 3.20 -4.44 -18.31
N ALA A 38 2.64 -3.33 -17.85
CA ALA A 38 1.26 -3.28 -17.39
C ALA A 38 0.31 -3.27 -18.60
N GLY A 39 -0.70 -4.14 -18.57
CA GLY A 39 -1.83 -4.21 -19.50
C GLY A 39 -2.80 -3.05 -19.32
N ILE A 40 -2.29 -1.83 -19.44
CA ILE A 40 -3.04 -0.57 -19.44
C ILE A 40 -2.70 0.23 -20.70
N ARG A 41 -3.45 1.32 -20.95
CA ARG A 41 -3.18 2.20 -22.11
C ARG A 41 -1.71 2.68 -22.11
N GLY A 42 -1.04 2.55 -23.24
CA GLY A 42 0.37 2.90 -23.40
C GLY A 42 1.36 1.81 -22.97
N ARG A 43 0.88 0.69 -22.42
CA ARG A 43 1.67 -0.50 -22.04
C ARG A 43 2.99 -0.17 -21.30
N PRO A 44 2.95 0.66 -20.25
CA PRO A 44 4.16 1.13 -19.58
C PRO A 44 4.90 -0.03 -18.90
N MET A 45 6.24 0.01 -18.99
CA MET A 45 7.12 -0.87 -18.21
C MET A 45 7.07 -0.50 -16.73
N CYS A 46 6.90 -1.47 -15.84
CA CYS A 46 6.74 -1.25 -14.40
C CYS A 46 7.58 -2.27 -13.62
N ASP A 47 8.09 -1.86 -12.46
CA ASP A 47 8.87 -2.72 -11.56
C ASP A 47 8.01 -3.81 -10.93
N ILE A 48 6.73 -3.52 -10.70
CA ILE A 48 5.74 -4.47 -10.17
C ILE A 48 4.43 -4.27 -10.92
N VAL A 49 3.80 -5.36 -11.35
CA VAL A 49 2.49 -5.34 -12.01
C VAL A 49 1.56 -6.34 -11.36
N VAL A 50 0.37 -5.89 -10.97
CA VAL A 50 -0.73 -6.76 -10.55
C VAL A 50 -1.63 -7.02 -11.74
N LYS A 51 -1.63 -8.27 -12.20
CA LYS A 51 -2.52 -8.79 -13.25
C LYS A 51 -3.89 -9.08 -12.67
N ARG A 52 -4.83 -8.16 -12.84
CA ARG A 52 -6.20 -8.29 -12.30
C ARG A 52 -7.08 -9.05 -13.28
N LYS A 53 -7.81 -10.06 -12.81
CA LYS A 53 -8.74 -10.81 -13.66
C LYS A 53 -9.96 -9.95 -14.02
N GLY A 54 -10.25 -9.79 -15.31
CA GLY A 54 -11.42 -9.04 -15.80
C GLY A 54 -11.36 -7.53 -15.56
N ARG A 55 -10.20 -6.98 -15.19
CA ARG A 55 -9.94 -5.55 -15.02
C ARG A 55 -8.56 -5.22 -15.58
N ASN A 56 -8.30 -3.93 -15.80
CA ASN A 56 -6.97 -3.50 -16.25
C ASN A 56 -5.91 -3.75 -15.17
N ASP A 57 -4.65 -3.88 -15.57
CA ASP A 57 -3.55 -4.07 -14.62
C ASP A 57 -3.35 -2.85 -13.71
N ILE A 58 -2.67 -3.07 -12.58
CA ILE A 58 -2.11 -2.00 -11.75
C ILE A 58 -0.59 -2.11 -11.83
N GLY A 59 0.06 -1.08 -12.36
CA GLY A 59 1.51 -0.98 -12.45
C GLY A 59 2.08 -0.09 -11.36
N PHE A 60 3.24 -0.47 -10.82
CA PHE A 60 4.02 0.34 -9.90
C PHE A 60 5.39 0.61 -10.52
N ARG A 61 5.76 1.90 -10.58
CA ARG A 61 7.05 2.33 -11.12
C ARG A 61 7.82 3.12 -10.07
N LEU A 62 9.07 2.74 -9.83
CA LEU A 62 9.96 3.45 -8.93
C LEU A 62 10.23 4.87 -9.46
N ASN A 63 10.15 5.85 -8.57
CA ASN A 63 10.46 7.24 -8.87
C ASN A 63 11.80 7.66 -8.24
N ALA A 64 12.25 8.89 -8.55
CA ALA A 64 13.52 9.42 -8.04
C ALA A 64 13.59 9.51 -6.51
N ASP A 65 12.43 9.61 -5.83
CA ASP A 65 12.32 9.66 -4.38
C ASP A 65 12.36 8.26 -3.71
N LYS A 66 12.69 7.22 -4.48
CA LYS A 66 12.69 5.81 -4.06
C LYS A 66 11.33 5.31 -3.54
N ASN A 67 10.26 5.89 -4.06
CA ASN A 67 8.89 5.46 -3.83
C ASN A 67 8.26 4.96 -5.14
N TYR A 68 7.21 4.16 -5.04
CA TYR A 68 6.47 3.68 -6.20
C TYR A 68 5.36 4.67 -6.58
N ASP A 69 5.42 5.18 -7.81
CA ASP A 69 4.26 5.76 -8.48
C ASP A 69 3.33 4.64 -8.95
N CYS A 70 2.02 4.82 -8.80
CA CYS A 70 1.01 3.86 -9.25
C CYS A 70 0.39 4.32 -10.56
N LEU A 71 0.27 3.39 -11.50
CA LEU A 71 -0.31 3.54 -12.83
C LEU A 71 -1.48 2.56 -12.95
N ALA A 72 -2.68 3.08 -13.21
CA ALA A 72 -3.86 2.25 -13.43
C ALA A 72 -4.73 2.81 -14.55
N TYR A 73 -5.71 2.02 -14.98
CA TYR A 73 -6.73 2.44 -15.92
C TYR A 73 -8.10 2.17 -15.33
N GLU A 74 -8.67 3.19 -14.71
CA GLU A 74 -9.91 3.11 -13.95
C GLU A 74 -11.05 3.85 -14.67
N PRO A 75 -12.30 3.36 -14.57
CA PRO A 75 -13.47 4.02 -15.15
C PRO A 75 -13.91 5.23 -14.30
N GLY A 76 -14.26 6.35 -14.94
CA GLY A 76 -14.91 7.49 -14.29
C GLY A 76 -14.21 8.85 -14.48
N TYR A 77 -14.81 9.88 -13.87
CA TYR A 77 -14.35 11.28 -13.89
C TYR A 77 -13.61 11.70 -12.60
N MET A 78 -13.20 10.73 -11.79
CA MET A 78 -12.40 11.03 -10.60
C MET A 78 -11.03 11.56 -11.01
N ASN A 79 -10.45 12.44 -10.19
CA ASN A 79 -9.06 12.83 -10.42
C ASN A 79 -8.12 11.62 -10.24
N SER A 80 -6.94 11.70 -10.84
CA SER A 80 -6.02 10.55 -10.91
C SER A 80 -5.65 9.99 -9.53
N GLN A 81 -5.38 10.87 -8.55
CA GLN A 81 -4.98 10.43 -7.21
C GLN A 81 -6.12 9.75 -6.45
N GLN A 82 -7.36 10.25 -6.55
CA GLN A 82 -8.53 9.62 -5.95
C GLN A 82 -8.78 8.23 -6.53
N SER A 83 -8.67 8.09 -7.86
CA SER A 83 -8.83 6.81 -8.54
C SER A 83 -7.81 5.78 -8.06
N ILE A 84 -6.55 6.20 -7.92
CA ILE A 84 -5.47 5.35 -7.37
C ILE A 84 -5.72 5.00 -5.91
N ASN A 85 -6.12 5.96 -5.07
CA ASN A 85 -6.41 5.70 -3.66
C ASN A 85 -7.56 4.68 -3.50
N ALA A 86 -8.59 4.78 -4.35
CA ALA A 86 -9.69 3.82 -4.37
C ALA A 86 -9.24 2.43 -4.82
N ALA A 87 -8.45 2.35 -5.90
CA ALA A 87 -7.89 1.08 -6.37
C ALA A 87 -7.04 0.41 -5.29
N LEU A 88 -6.18 1.17 -4.61
CA LEU A 88 -5.23 0.67 -3.61
C LEU A 88 -5.80 0.56 -2.19
N GLN A 89 -7.09 0.86 -1.98
CA GLN A 89 -7.68 0.93 -0.64
C GLN A 89 -7.45 -0.34 0.19
N ALA A 90 -7.54 -1.51 -0.45
CA ALA A 90 -7.33 -2.80 0.21
C ALA A 90 -5.85 -3.11 0.52
N VAL A 91 -4.90 -2.42 -0.12
CA VAL A 91 -3.45 -2.66 0.00
C VAL A 91 -2.85 -1.89 1.18
N TYR A 92 -3.38 -0.71 1.49
CA TYR A 92 -2.78 0.17 2.51
C TYR A 92 -2.71 -0.47 3.90
N GLU A 93 -3.76 -1.16 4.32
CA GLU A 93 -3.78 -1.79 5.65
C GLU A 93 -2.75 -2.91 5.81
N PRO A 94 -2.69 -3.94 4.94
CA PRO A 94 -1.68 -4.99 5.06
C PRO A 94 -0.26 -4.44 4.90
N TYR A 95 -0.06 -3.45 4.01
CA TYR A 95 1.24 -2.79 3.86
C TYR A 95 1.68 -2.10 5.16
N ILE A 96 0.83 -1.24 5.75
CA ILE A 96 1.17 -0.52 6.98
C ILE A 96 1.41 -1.50 8.14
N ARG A 97 0.65 -2.60 8.23
CA ARG A 97 0.90 -3.64 9.24
C ARG A 97 2.26 -4.30 9.05
N GLY A 98 2.62 -4.63 7.82
CA GLY A 98 3.92 -5.24 7.51
C GLY A 98 5.09 -4.30 7.81
N THR A 99 5.00 -3.04 7.42
CA THR A 99 6.05 -2.03 7.69
C THR A 99 6.19 -1.77 9.19
N THR A 100 5.06 -1.64 9.90
CA THR A 100 5.05 -1.49 11.36
C THR A 100 5.69 -2.71 12.04
N LYS A 101 5.40 -3.93 11.58
CA LYS A 101 6.02 -5.16 12.10
C LYS A 101 7.54 -5.18 11.88
N LYS A 102 8.01 -4.74 10.70
CA LYS A 102 9.45 -4.60 10.40
C LYS A 102 10.10 -3.59 11.37
N MET A 103 9.46 -2.43 11.57
CA MET A 103 9.94 -1.40 12.50
C MET A 103 10.02 -1.91 13.95
N MET A 104 8.98 -2.62 14.41
CA MET A 104 8.95 -3.18 15.76
C MET A 104 10.07 -4.21 16.01
N LYS A 105 10.40 -5.02 15.00
CA LYS A 105 11.51 -5.98 15.08
C LYS A 105 12.88 -5.30 15.10
N ASN A 106 13.03 -4.22 14.34
CA ASN A 106 14.32 -3.57 14.15
C ASN A 106 14.63 -2.50 15.21
N SER A 107 13.63 -2.07 15.99
CA SER A 107 13.79 -1.05 17.04
C SER A 107 13.78 -1.70 18.42
N PRO A 108 14.88 -1.60 19.20
CA PRO A 108 14.92 -2.11 20.57
C PRO A 108 13.79 -1.54 21.45
N VAL A 109 13.44 -0.27 21.25
CA VAL A 109 12.38 0.44 22.00
C VAL A 109 10.99 -0.15 21.73
N LEU A 110 10.75 -0.63 20.52
CA LEU A 110 9.44 -1.16 20.10
C LEU A 110 9.37 -2.69 20.15
N SER A 111 10.47 -3.37 20.50
CA SER A 111 10.57 -4.83 20.49
C SER A 111 9.61 -5.52 21.46
N SER A 112 9.30 -4.87 22.58
CA SER A 112 8.36 -5.35 23.59
C SER A 112 6.91 -4.94 23.32
N TYR A 113 6.65 -4.14 22.28
CA TYR A 113 5.30 -3.66 22.00
C TYR A 113 4.48 -4.74 21.25
N ILE A 114 3.18 -4.70 21.45
CA ILE A 114 2.18 -5.53 20.78
C ILE A 114 1.39 -4.64 19.83
N MET A 115 1.25 -5.11 18.59
CA MET A 115 0.42 -4.47 17.57
C MET A 115 -1.04 -4.87 17.76
N GLY A 116 -1.90 -3.91 18.08
CA GLY A 116 -3.34 -4.09 18.19
C GLY A 116 -4.06 -4.11 16.82
N LYS A 117 -5.38 -4.23 16.87
CA LYS A 117 -6.24 -4.13 15.67
C LYS A 117 -6.27 -2.71 15.12
N THR A 118 -6.46 -2.58 13.81
CA THR A 118 -6.73 -1.32 13.14
C THR A 118 -8.09 -0.77 13.59
N LYS A 119 -8.16 0.54 13.88
CA LYS A 119 -9.41 1.25 14.19
C LYS A 119 -9.52 2.51 13.35
N GLU A 120 -10.73 2.91 13.01
CA GLU A 120 -10.99 4.25 12.48
C GLU A 120 -10.98 5.27 13.61
N VAL A 121 -10.32 6.41 13.37
CA VAL A 121 -10.25 7.54 14.28
C VAL A 121 -10.51 8.83 13.50
N ASP A 122 -11.16 9.81 14.12
CA ASP A 122 -11.20 11.17 13.59
C ASP A 122 -9.95 11.93 14.02
N ARG A 123 -9.28 12.58 13.06
CA ARG A 123 -8.19 13.52 13.33
C ARG A 123 -8.40 14.76 12.49
N ASN A 124 -8.66 15.89 13.14
CA ASN A 124 -8.93 17.18 12.49
C ASN A 124 -10.06 17.10 11.43
N GLY A 125 -11.15 16.39 11.73
CA GLY A 125 -12.30 16.23 10.84
C GLY A 125 -12.07 15.25 9.68
N LYS A 126 -10.95 14.51 9.69
CA LYS A 126 -10.63 13.48 8.71
C LYS A 126 -10.63 12.11 9.38
N LYS A 127 -11.45 11.20 8.86
CA LYS A 127 -11.42 9.79 9.24
C LYS A 127 -10.14 9.14 8.72
N MET A 128 -9.38 8.52 9.62
CA MET A 128 -8.16 7.81 9.29
C MET A 128 -8.12 6.45 10.00
N LYS A 129 -7.50 5.46 9.35
CA LYS A 129 -7.18 4.19 10.01
C LYS A 129 -5.91 4.34 10.84
N ARG A 130 -5.96 3.88 12.08
CA ARG A 130 -4.84 3.89 13.03
C ARG A 130 -4.62 2.48 13.57
N ILE A 131 -3.35 2.09 13.64
CA ILE A 131 -2.91 0.90 14.36
C ILE A 131 -2.42 1.36 15.73
N ARG A 132 -2.89 0.72 16.81
CA ARG A 132 -2.41 0.98 18.17
C ARG A 132 -1.23 0.05 18.47
N LEU A 133 -0.13 0.61 18.95
CA LEU A 133 0.94 -0.16 19.60
C LEU A 133 0.74 -0.04 21.12
N SER A 134 1.00 -1.11 21.87
CA SER A 134 0.90 -1.10 23.33
C SER A 134 2.03 -1.93 23.95
N PRO A 135 2.60 -1.52 25.10
CA PRO A 135 3.63 -2.33 25.77
C PRO A 135 3.12 -3.74 26.05
N GLY A 136 3.94 -4.75 25.78
CA GLY A 136 3.59 -6.18 25.88
C GLY A 136 3.70 -6.77 27.28
N GLY A 137 4.02 -5.96 28.28
CA GLY A 137 3.99 -6.33 29.70
C GLY A 137 3.11 -5.34 30.47
N GLY A 138 2.22 -5.85 31.31
CA GLY A 138 1.49 -5.04 32.30
C GLY A 138 2.50 -4.34 33.21
N GLY A 139 2.74 -3.07 32.95
CA GLY A 139 3.66 -2.23 33.70
C GLY A 139 3.64 -0.85 33.08
N GLY A 140 2.91 0.07 33.71
CA GLY A 140 2.70 1.42 33.21
C GLY A 140 4.01 2.16 32.94
N GLY A 141 4.07 2.80 31.79
CA GLY A 141 5.12 3.72 31.40
C GLY A 141 4.69 4.41 30.12
N TRP A 142 4.24 5.66 30.24
CA TRP A 142 3.93 6.50 29.09
C TRP A 142 5.24 6.85 28.37
N VAL A 143 5.27 6.58 27.07
CA VAL A 143 6.13 7.27 26.10
C VAL A 143 5.20 7.91 25.08
#